data_AF-A0A7X6WW44-F1
#
_entry.id   AF-A0A7X6WW44-F1
#
_cell.length_a   1.000
_cell.length_b   1.000
_cell.length_c   1.000
_cell.angle_alpha   90.00
_cell.angle_beta   90.00
_cell.angle_gamma   90.00
#
_symmetry.space_group_name_H-M   'P 1'
#
loop_
_entity.id
_entity.type
_entity.pdbx_description
1 polymer ?
#
loop_
_entity_poly.entity_id
_entity_poly.type
_entity_poly.pdbx_seq_one_letter_code
_entity_poly.pdbx_strand_id
1 'polypeptide(L)'
;ATRFGHKEAKDMPKMKYYLNLLAAKIIGGFLGHKIDDLTCGFRAYSRETLIKLNIVPGFTYTQETIIDAIGKNLKLKWVPVTVTYFAGRKSRVVKSIFNYVSNSFHIILEAVRDVRPMKFFGFPALVMLFGSVCFFVYFLVMYLHDFKITPYRNILLMAITLLIVGIQFLIFAFIADMIKSARKLIEDQAHTLRKWRYKK
;
A
#
# COMPACT_ATOMS: atom_id res chain seq x y z
N ALA A 1 10.74 14.80 7.56
CA ALA A 1 11.41 14.70 8.88
C ALA A 1 10.82 13.53 9.65
N THR A 2 11.50 13.02 10.67
CA THR A 2 10.98 11.99 11.58
C THR A 2 10.84 12.55 12.98
N ARG A 3 9.70 12.30 13.63
CA ARG A 3 9.49 12.58 15.05
C ARG A 3 10.01 11.46 15.95
N PHE A 4 10.52 10.40 15.33
CA PHE A 4 10.94 9.17 15.97
C PHE A 4 12.43 8.95 15.66
N GLY A 5 13.26 8.82 16.70
CA GLY A 5 14.72 8.78 16.61
C GLY A 5 15.35 9.03 17.98
N HIS A 6 16.60 9.50 18.04
CA HIS A 6 17.31 9.77 19.31
C HIS A 6 16.69 10.86 20.19
N LYS A 7 15.79 11.69 19.64
CA LYS A 7 15.05 12.72 20.39
C LYS A 7 13.57 12.36 20.31
N GLU A 8 13.02 11.86 21.42
CA GLU A 8 11.61 11.49 21.50
C GLU A 8 10.71 12.73 21.46
N ALA A 9 9.54 12.58 20.83
CA ALA A 9 8.50 13.60 20.85
C ALA A 9 7.90 13.69 22.27
N LYS A 10 8.12 14.83 22.95
CA LYS A 10 7.53 15.09 24.26
C LYS A 10 6.00 15.18 24.14
N ASP A 11 5.31 14.53 25.06
CA ASP A 11 3.84 14.55 25.24
C ASP A 11 3.01 13.96 24.09
N MET A 12 3.62 13.10 23.25
CA MET A 12 2.86 12.38 22.22
C MET A 12 2.02 11.25 22.84
N PRO A 13 0.72 11.14 22.51
CA PRO A 13 -0.09 9.99 22.94
C PRO A 13 0.51 8.67 22.44
N LYS A 14 0.79 7.74 23.36
CA LYS A 14 1.41 6.42 23.07
C LYS A 14 0.69 5.66 21.94
N MET A 15 -0.64 5.73 21.90
CA MET A 15 -1.41 5.06 20.84
C MET A 15 -1.11 5.63 19.44
N LYS A 16 -0.99 6.96 19.30
CA LYS A 16 -0.64 7.57 18.00
C LYS A 16 0.77 7.19 17.56
N TYR A 17 1.68 7.02 18.50
CA TYR A 17 3.05 6.58 18.25
C TYR A 17 3.06 5.17 17.66
N TYR A 18 2.45 4.20 18.34
CA TYR A 18 2.43 2.81 17.88
C TYR A 18 1.68 2.60 16.56
N LEU A 19 0.54 3.29 16.37
CA LEU A 19 -0.20 3.22 15.09
C LEU A 19 0.62 3.75 13.92
N ASN A 20 1.33 4.87 14.11
CA ASN A 20 2.17 5.42 13.07
C ASN A 20 3.31 4.45 12.70
N LEU A 21 3.97 3.85 13.70
CA LEU A 21 5.03 2.86 13.47
C LEU A 21 4.52 1.60 12.77
N LEU A 22 3.36 1.09 13.18
CA LEU A 22 2.74 -0.08 12.56
C LEU A 22 2.38 0.20 11.10
N ALA A 23 1.71 1.33 10.83
CA ALA A 23 1.40 1.74 9.47
C ALA A 23 2.67 1.94 8.63
N ALA A 24 3.71 2.58 9.20
CA ALA A 24 4.98 2.82 8.51
C ALA A 24 5.69 1.51 8.15
N LYS A 25 5.64 0.52 9.04
CA LYS A 25 6.21 -0.82 8.81
C LYS A 25 5.45 -1.59 7.74
N ILE A 26 4.12 -1.55 7.76
CA ILE A 26 3.28 -2.21 6.75
C ILE A 26 3.52 -1.59 5.38
N ILE A 27 3.36 -0.27 5.25
CA ILE A 27 3.57 0.43 3.97
C ILE A 27 5.01 0.24 3.50
N GLY A 28 5.98 0.38 4.41
CA GLY A 28 7.39 0.19 4.10
C GLY A 28 7.71 -1.22 3.60
N GLY A 29 7.10 -2.25 4.19
CA GLY A 29 7.23 -3.64 3.74
C GLY A 29 6.67 -3.84 2.33
N PHE A 30 5.44 -3.39 2.09
CA PHE A 30 4.82 -3.49 0.76
C PHE A 30 5.58 -2.69 -0.30
N LEU A 31 6.04 -1.49 0.03
CA LEU A 31 6.80 -0.61 -0.86
C LEU A 31 8.30 -0.92 -0.90
N GLY A 32 8.80 -1.87 -0.10
CA GLY A 32 10.22 -2.22 -0.03
C GLY A 32 11.12 -1.03 0.34
N HIS A 33 10.63 -0.11 1.18
CA HIS A 33 11.34 1.09 1.60
C HIS A 33 11.17 1.30 3.10
N LYS A 34 12.24 1.61 3.82
CA LYS A 34 12.14 1.93 5.25
C LYS A 34 11.48 3.29 5.44
N ILE A 35 10.36 3.32 6.16
CA ILE A 35 9.61 4.54 6.48
C ILE A 35 9.67 4.72 7.99
N ASP A 36 10.23 5.85 8.43
CA ASP A 36 10.37 6.15 9.86
C ASP A 36 9.16 6.93 10.39
N ASP A 37 8.54 7.80 9.58
CA ASP A 37 7.38 8.59 9.99
C ASP A 37 6.42 8.89 8.82
N LEU A 38 5.17 8.40 8.89
CA LEU A 38 4.17 8.64 7.85
C LEU A 38 3.42 9.97 8.02
N THR A 39 3.29 10.46 9.25
CA THR A 39 2.30 11.52 9.57
C THR A 39 2.91 12.86 9.92
N CYS A 40 4.23 12.99 10.01
CA CYS A 40 4.90 14.29 10.10
C CYS A 40 4.55 15.16 8.90
N GLY A 41 4.15 16.42 9.08
CA GLY A 41 3.93 17.37 7.98
C GLY A 41 5.21 18.08 7.50
N PHE A 42 6.25 18.11 8.34
CA PHE A 42 7.46 18.87 8.09
C PHE A 42 8.38 18.15 7.09
N ARG A 43 8.46 18.71 5.88
CA ARG A 43 9.20 18.16 4.74
C ARG A 43 9.85 19.28 3.94
N ALA A 44 11.03 18.99 3.39
CA ALA A 44 11.72 19.83 2.43
C ALA A 44 11.80 19.08 1.09
N TYR A 45 11.62 19.80 -0.01
CA TYR A 45 11.63 19.23 -1.36
C TYR A 45 12.59 20.02 -2.22
N SER A 46 13.29 19.32 -3.12
CA SER A 46 13.99 19.99 -4.21
C SER A 46 12.98 20.51 -5.24
N ARG A 47 13.39 21.50 -6.03
CA ARG A 47 12.59 21.99 -7.16
C ARG A 47 12.22 20.86 -8.12
N GLU A 48 13.15 19.97 -8.43
CA GLU A 48 12.90 18.83 -9.34
C GLU A 48 11.87 17.85 -8.75
N THR A 49 11.96 17.59 -7.45
CA THR A 49 10.99 16.76 -6.72
C THR A 49 9.59 17.33 -6.84
N LEU A 50 9.42 18.63 -6.59
CA LEU A 50 8.11 19.29 -6.66
C LEU A 50 7.49 19.22 -8.06
N ILE A 51 8.30 19.34 -9.11
CA ILE A 51 7.81 19.26 -10.50
C ILE A 51 7.33 17.84 -10.83
N LYS A 52 8.01 16.82 -10.28
CA LYS A 52 7.77 15.39 -10.54
C LYS A 52 6.66 14.77 -9.68
N LEU A 53 6.36 15.33 -8.51
CA LEU A 53 5.27 14.85 -7.67
C LEU A 53 3.91 15.09 -8.33
N ASN A 54 3.02 14.10 -8.23
CA ASN A 54 1.63 14.16 -8.68
C ASN A 54 0.76 13.56 -7.58
N ILE A 55 0.44 14.40 -6.60
CA ILE A 55 -0.36 13.99 -5.46
C ILE A 55 -1.81 13.89 -5.93
N VAL A 56 -2.31 12.67 -6.04
CA VAL A 56 -3.74 12.42 -6.27
C VAL A 56 -4.42 12.54 -4.90
N PRO A 57 -5.34 13.51 -4.71
CA PRO A 57 -5.98 13.71 -3.44
C PRO A 57 -6.92 12.54 -3.11
N GLY A 58 -6.72 11.89 -1.96
CA GLY A 58 -7.60 10.83 -1.46
C GLY A 58 -7.85 10.87 0.05
N PHE A 59 -6.92 11.43 0.82
CA PHE A 59 -7.01 11.54 2.27
C PHE A 59 -6.10 12.61 2.89
N THR A 60 -4.77 12.40 2.89
CA THR A 60 -3.80 13.34 3.47
C THR A 60 -2.56 13.44 2.61
N TYR A 61 -2.20 14.69 2.28
CA TYR A 61 -1.01 14.98 1.49
C TYR A 61 0.27 14.37 2.09
N THR A 62 0.34 14.15 3.41
CA THR A 62 1.54 13.66 4.09
C THR A 62 1.89 12.23 3.70
N GLN A 63 0.91 11.32 3.72
CA GLN A 63 1.10 9.92 3.36
C GLN A 63 1.21 9.78 1.84
N GLU A 64 0.30 10.42 1.10
CA GLU A 64 0.27 10.38 -0.36
C GLU A 64 1.59 10.84 -0.98
N THR A 65 2.20 11.90 -0.44
CA THR A 65 3.50 12.37 -0.96
C THR A 65 4.61 11.37 -0.74
N ILE A 66 4.64 10.66 0.40
CA ILE A 66 5.65 9.62 0.65
C ILE A 66 5.45 8.46 -0.31
N ILE A 67 4.19 8.01 -0.47
CA ILE A 67 3.82 6.91 -1.34
C ILE A 67 4.17 7.23 -2.81
N ASP A 68 3.80 8.41 -3.31
CA ASP A 68 4.12 8.86 -4.67
C ASP A 68 5.64 8.98 -4.88
N ALA A 69 6.35 9.55 -3.89
CA ALA A 69 7.81 9.65 -3.95
C ALA A 69 8.49 8.28 -4.03
N ILE A 70 8.04 7.30 -3.23
CA ILE A 70 8.57 5.93 -3.30
C ILE A 70 8.21 5.27 -4.63
N GLY A 71 6.95 5.41 -5.09
CA GLY A 71 6.50 4.87 -6.37
C GLY A 71 7.28 5.41 -7.58
N LYS A 72 7.78 6.64 -7.48
CA LYS A 72 8.63 7.31 -8.47
C LYS A 72 10.13 7.09 -8.26
N ASN A 73 10.50 6.22 -7.32
CA ASN A 73 11.89 5.93 -6.93
C ASN A 73 12.68 7.21 -6.58
N LEU A 74 12.05 8.17 -5.91
CA LEU A 74 12.74 9.36 -5.42
C LEU A 74 13.53 9.04 -4.15
N LYS A 75 14.66 9.71 -3.97
CA LYS A 75 15.49 9.55 -2.77
C LYS A 75 14.82 10.24 -1.58
N LEU A 76 14.56 9.48 -0.51
CA LEU A 76 13.96 9.97 0.73
C LEU A 76 14.99 9.90 1.86
N LYS A 77 15.10 10.97 2.64
CA LYS A 77 15.94 11.03 3.84
C LYS A 77 15.14 11.47 5.05
N TRP A 78 15.22 10.67 6.11
CA TRP A 78 14.59 10.99 7.40
C TRP A 78 15.57 11.76 8.27
N VAL A 79 15.19 12.97 8.67
CA VAL A 79 15.97 13.83 9.58
C VAL A 79 15.19 13.95 10.89
N PRO A 80 15.78 13.59 12.04
CA PRO A 80 15.11 13.69 13.33
C PRO A 80 14.87 15.15 13.70
N VAL A 81 13.64 15.47 14.11
CA VAL A 81 13.26 16.81 14.55
C VAL A 81 12.55 16.74 15.89
N THR A 82 12.86 17.68 16.77
CA THR A 82 12.16 17.81 18.05
C THR A 82 10.77 18.39 17.79
N VAL A 83 9.74 17.70 18.27
CA VAL A 83 8.35 18.16 18.18
C VAL A 83 7.74 18.17 19.57
N THR A 84 7.12 19.29 19.92
CA THR A 84 6.41 19.48 21.18
C THR A 84 4.92 19.35 20.93
N TYR A 85 4.24 18.47 21.67
CA TYR A 85 2.79 18.32 21.60
C TYR A 85 2.13 19.18 22.67
N PHE A 86 1.20 20.06 22.25
CA PHE A 86 0.44 20.88 23.19
C PHE A 86 -0.79 20.11 23.70
N ALA A 87 -0.84 19.84 25.01
CA ALA A 87 -1.88 19.01 25.64
C ALA A 87 -3.32 19.52 25.40
N GLY A 88 -3.52 20.84 25.24
CA GLY A 88 -4.84 21.45 24.97
C GLY A 88 -5.26 21.47 23.49
N ARG A 89 -4.42 21.01 22.56
CA ARG A 89 -4.71 21.11 21.12
C ARG A 89 -5.66 20.00 20.68
N LYS A 90 -6.94 20.35 20.48
CA LYS A 90 -7.88 19.48 19.77
C LYS A 90 -7.41 19.24 18.33
N SER A 91 -7.26 17.98 17.95
CA SER A 91 -6.86 17.57 16.60
C SER A 91 -7.94 17.98 15.60
N ARG A 92 -7.63 18.93 14.70
CA ARG A 92 -8.56 19.35 13.62
C ARG A 92 -8.72 18.31 12.51
N VAL A 93 -7.71 17.45 12.34
CA VAL A 93 -7.63 16.46 11.24
C VAL A 93 -8.16 15.08 11.66
N VAL A 94 -8.19 14.79 12.96
CA VAL A 94 -8.57 13.47 13.47
C VAL A 94 -9.56 13.62 14.61
N LYS A 95 -10.86 13.53 14.29
CA LYS A 95 -11.97 13.67 15.24
C LYS A 95 -12.14 12.42 16.14
N SER A 96 -11.71 11.24 15.68
CA SER A 96 -11.78 9.98 16.43
C SER A 96 -10.63 9.04 16.02
N ILE A 97 -10.11 8.27 16.99
CA ILE A 97 -9.06 7.25 16.79
C ILE A 97 -9.56 6.14 15.86
N PHE A 98 -10.84 5.77 15.95
CA PHE A 98 -11.42 4.76 15.08
C PHE A 98 -11.45 5.20 13.61
N ASN A 99 -11.86 6.45 13.34
CA ASN A 99 -11.79 7.03 12.01
C ASN A 99 -10.35 7.12 11.49
N TYR A 100 -9.38 7.39 12.37
CA TYR A 100 -7.98 7.40 11.98
C TYR A 100 -7.48 6.04 11.51
N VAL A 101 -7.84 4.97 12.23
CA VAL A 101 -7.40 3.60 11.92
C VAL A 101 -8.09 3.08 10.66
N SER A 102 -9.41 3.22 10.55
CA SER A 102 -10.17 2.80 9.36
C SER A 102 -9.71 3.53 8.10
N ASN A 103 -9.50 4.85 8.20
CA ASN A 103 -9.02 5.62 7.06
C ASN A 103 -7.56 5.28 6.72
N SER A 104 -6.70 5.09 7.73
CA SER A 104 -5.32 4.65 7.50
C SER A 104 -5.25 3.31 6.79
N PHE A 105 -6.13 2.36 7.12
CA PHE A 105 -6.20 1.07 6.45
C PHE A 105 -6.61 1.21 4.97
N HIS A 106 -7.64 2.00 4.68
CA HIS A 106 -8.08 2.24 3.30
C HIS A 106 -6.95 2.85 2.45
N ILE A 107 -6.21 3.80 3.01
CA ILE A 107 -5.07 4.45 2.34
C ILE A 107 -3.95 3.45 2.09
N ILE A 108 -3.63 2.60 3.07
CA ILE A 108 -2.61 1.58 2.90
C ILE A 108 -2.99 0.67 1.73
N LEU A 109 -4.25 0.22 1.67
CA LEU A 109 -4.74 -0.61 0.58
C LEU A 109 -4.65 0.12 -0.76
N GLU A 110 -5.16 1.35 -0.84
CA GLU A 110 -5.16 2.17 -2.05
C GLU A 110 -3.74 2.46 -2.55
N ALA A 111 -2.85 2.88 -1.65
CA ALA A 111 -1.45 3.17 -1.93
C ALA A 111 -0.70 1.93 -2.44
N VAL A 112 -0.89 0.78 -1.79
CA VAL A 112 -0.21 -0.46 -2.19
C VAL A 112 -0.76 -0.96 -3.52
N ARG A 113 -2.06 -0.90 -3.73
CA ARG A 113 -2.72 -1.22 -5.00
C ARG A 113 -2.19 -0.35 -6.13
N ASP A 114 -2.08 0.95 -5.93
CA ASP A 114 -1.70 1.90 -6.97
C ASP A 114 -0.20 1.81 -7.31
N VAL A 115 0.67 1.63 -6.30
CA VAL A 115 2.11 1.58 -6.53
C VAL A 115 2.58 0.19 -6.97
N ARG A 116 1.99 -0.88 -6.44
CA ARG A 116 2.40 -2.27 -6.71
C ARG A 116 1.20 -3.21 -6.92
N PRO A 117 0.39 -2.97 -7.98
CA PRO A 117 -0.83 -3.74 -8.25
C PRO A 117 -0.56 -5.25 -8.39
N MET A 118 0.53 -5.62 -9.09
CA MET A 118 0.94 -7.02 -9.24
C MET A 118 1.20 -7.73 -7.92
N LYS A 119 1.80 -7.06 -6.93
CA LYS A 119 2.01 -7.68 -5.60
C LYS A 119 0.71 -7.74 -4.81
N PHE A 120 -0.14 -6.73 -4.95
CA PHE A 120 -1.39 -6.61 -4.22
C PHE A 120 -2.41 -7.69 -4.62
N PHE A 121 -2.69 -7.84 -5.92
CA PHE A 121 -3.64 -8.84 -6.43
C PHE A 121 -2.97 -10.18 -6.77
N GLY A 122 -1.71 -10.17 -7.22
CA GLY A 122 -1.01 -11.37 -7.66
C GLY A 122 -0.61 -12.30 -6.53
N PHE A 123 -0.25 -11.80 -5.34
CA PHE A 123 0.07 -12.69 -4.20
C PHE A 123 -1.16 -13.50 -3.74
N PRO A 124 -2.34 -12.89 -3.48
CA PRO A 124 -3.57 -13.63 -3.23
C PRO A 124 -3.94 -14.59 -4.38
N ALA A 125 -3.79 -14.16 -5.63
CA ALA A 125 -4.04 -15.02 -6.79
C ALA A 125 -3.20 -16.30 -6.74
N LEU A 126 -1.88 -16.17 -6.50
CA LEU A 126 -0.97 -17.31 -6.41
C LEU A 126 -1.33 -18.26 -5.25
N VAL A 127 -1.68 -17.71 -4.08
CA VAL A 127 -2.11 -18.52 -2.93
C VAL A 127 -3.39 -19.28 -3.25
N MET A 128 -4.36 -18.64 -3.90
CA MET A 128 -5.62 -19.29 -4.28
C MET A 128 -5.44 -20.35 -5.36
N LEU A 129 -4.63 -20.06 -6.39
CA LEU A 129 -4.31 -21.02 -7.45
C LEU A 129 -3.52 -22.21 -6.91
N PHE A 130 -2.56 -21.98 -6.02
CA PHE A 130 -1.83 -23.05 -5.35
C PHE A 130 -2.77 -23.90 -4.49
N GLY A 131 -3.65 -23.27 -3.70
CA GLY A 131 -4.67 -23.96 -2.92
C GLY A 131 -5.61 -24.81 -3.80
N SER A 132 -6.05 -24.26 -4.94
CA SER A 132 -6.86 -24.98 -5.92
C SER A 132 -6.16 -26.26 -6.40
N VAL A 133 -4.89 -26.17 -6.80
CA VAL A 133 -4.09 -27.33 -7.23
C VAL A 133 -3.96 -28.36 -6.10
N CYS A 134 -3.67 -27.92 -4.87
CA CYS A 134 -3.57 -28.83 -3.73
C CYS A 134 -4.88 -29.59 -3.46
N PHE A 135 -6.01 -28.90 -3.42
CA PHE A 135 -7.31 -29.54 -3.22
C PHE A 135 -7.68 -30.46 -4.38
N PHE A 136 -7.35 -30.08 -5.61
CA PHE A 136 -7.59 -30.91 -6.79
C PHE A 136 -6.75 -32.19 -6.76
N VAL A 137 -5.46 -32.10 -6.44
CA VAL A 137 -4.58 -33.27 -6.29
C VAL A 137 -5.07 -34.17 -5.16
N TYR A 138 -5.47 -33.59 -4.02
CA TYR A 138 -6.04 -34.37 -2.91
C TYR A 138 -7.32 -35.12 -3.34
N PHE A 139 -8.22 -34.44 -4.06
CA PHE A 139 -9.39 -35.08 -4.65
C PHE A 139 -9.00 -36.22 -5.61
N LEU A 140 -7.99 -36.01 -6.47
CA LEU A 140 -7.55 -37.00 -7.46
C LEU A 140 -7.02 -38.27 -6.79
N VAL A 141 -6.20 -38.15 -5.74
CA VAL A 141 -5.68 -39.30 -4.99
C VAL A 141 -6.84 -40.11 -4.38
N MET A 142 -7.78 -39.44 -3.72
CA MET A 142 -8.95 -40.11 -3.13
C MET A 142 -9.85 -40.75 -4.19
N TYR A 143 -10.04 -40.07 -5.33
CA TYR A 143 -10.83 -40.58 -6.44
C TYR A 143 -10.22 -41.84 -7.07
N LEU A 144 -8.89 -41.91 -7.20
CA LEU A 144 -8.21 -43.08 -7.76
C LEU A 144 -8.29 -44.33 -6.87
N HIS A 145 -8.54 -44.18 -5.57
CA HIS A 145 -8.73 -45.31 -4.66
C HIS A 145 -10.13 -45.94 -4.80
N ASP A 146 -11.18 -45.10 -4.80
CA ASP A 146 -12.56 -45.60 -4.72
C ASP A 146 -13.34 -45.55 -6.04
N PHE A 147 -12.80 -44.87 -7.07
CA PHE A 147 -13.46 -44.52 -8.34
C PHE A 147 -14.84 -43.87 -8.15
N LYS A 148 -15.07 -43.27 -6.99
CA LYS A 148 -16.33 -42.60 -6.60
C LYS A 148 -16.09 -41.14 -6.33
N ILE A 149 -16.99 -40.31 -6.83
CA ILE A 149 -16.97 -38.86 -6.62
C ILE A 149 -17.54 -38.52 -5.22
N THR A 150 -18.53 -39.28 -4.75
CA THR A 150 -19.07 -39.21 -3.40
C THR A 150 -18.24 -40.10 -2.48
N PRO A 151 -17.67 -39.60 -1.36
CA PRO A 151 -18.01 -38.38 -0.60
C PRO A 151 -17.17 -37.12 -0.90
N TYR A 152 -16.19 -37.18 -1.81
CA TYR A 152 -15.18 -36.12 -2.02
C TYR A 152 -15.64 -34.91 -2.86
N ARG A 153 -16.92 -34.86 -3.28
CA ARG A 153 -17.51 -33.78 -4.09
C ARG A 153 -17.22 -32.38 -3.55
N ASN A 154 -17.26 -32.18 -2.23
CA ASN A 154 -17.03 -30.86 -1.63
C ASN A 154 -15.60 -30.34 -1.84
N ILE A 155 -14.61 -31.24 -1.86
CA ILE A 155 -13.20 -30.91 -2.11
C ILE A 155 -13.03 -30.48 -3.56
N LEU A 156 -13.67 -31.21 -4.50
CA LEU A 156 -13.64 -30.84 -5.91
C LEU A 156 -14.29 -29.47 -6.14
N LEU A 157 -15.44 -29.21 -5.53
CA LEU A 157 -16.10 -27.90 -5.61
C LEU A 157 -15.22 -26.79 -5.04
N MET A 158 -14.60 -27.02 -3.88
CA MET A 158 -13.63 -26.08 -3.29
C MET A 158 -12.47 -25.78 -4.25
N ALA A 159 -11.87 -26.82 -4.85
CA ALA A 159 -10.78 -26.67 -5.82
C ALA A 159 -11.20 -25.81 -7.02
N ILE A 160 -12.38 -26.05 -7.59
CA ILE A 160 -12.93 -25.29 -8.72
C ILE A 160 -13.20 -23.84 -8.33
N THR A 161 -13.82 -23.60 -7.16
CA THR A 161 -14.09 -22.23 -6.70
C THR A 161 -12.80 -21.44 -6.48
N LEU A 162 -11.80 -22.04 -5.83
CA LEU A 162 -10.48 -21.42 -5.66
C LEU A 162 -9.79 -21.16 -7.00
N LEU A 163 -9.95 -22.05 -7.98
CA LEU A 163 -9.41 -21.85 -9.33
C LEU A 163 -10.00 -20.58 -9.96
N ILE A 164 -11.33 -20.49 -9.99
CA ILE A 164 -12.05 -19.39 -10.64
C ILE A 164 -11.70 -18.05 -9.96
N VAL A 165 -11.76 -18.00 -8.63
CA VAL A 165 -11.42 -16.78 -7.89
C VAL A 165 -9.94 -16.43 -8.05
N GLY A 166 -9.03 -17.41 -8.03
CA GLY A 166 -7.60 -17.20 -8.27
C GLY A 166 -7.31 -16.61 -9.65
N ILE A 167 -7.95 -17.13 -10.69
CA ILE A 167 -7.83 -16.59 -12.06
C ILE A 167 -8.38 -15.16 -12.13
N GLN A 168 -9.52 -14.87 -11.50
CA GLN A 168 -10.08 -13.51 -11.46
C GLN A 168 -9.11 -12.52 -10.82
N PHE A 169 -8.51 -12.86 -9.68
CA PHE A 169 -7.49 -12.03 -9.03
C PHE A 169 -6.27 -11.81 -9.92
N LEU A 170 -5.84 -12.82 -10.67
CA LEU A 170 -4.74 -12.69 -11.63
C LEU A 170 -5.08 -11.72 -12.77
N ILE A 171 -6.31 -11.79 -13.31
CA ILE A 171 -6.81 -10.85 -14.31
C ILE A 171 -6.82 -9.42 -13.75
N PHE A 172 -7.33 -9.22 -12.53
CA PHE A 172 -7.30 -7.90 -11.88
C PHE A 172 -5.88 -7.39 -11.67
N ALA A 173 -4.92 -8.26 -11.35
CA ALA A 173 -3.52 -7.90 -11.24
C ALA A 173 -2.98 -7.32 -12.56
N PHE A 174 -3.24 -7.99 -13.69
CA PHE A 174 -2.79 -7.52 -15.00
C PHE A 174 -3.47 -6.23 -15.44
N ILE A 175 -4.79 -6.11 -15.24
CA ILE A 175 -5.52 -4.87 -15.57
C ILE A 175 -4.96 -3.69 -14.75
N ALA A 176 -4.78 -3.88 -13.45
CA ALA A 176 -4.27 -2.83 -12.57
C ALA A 176 -2.82 -2.44 -12.93
N ASP A 177 -1.98 -3.38 -13.34
CA ASP A 177 -0.61 -3.09 -13.80
C ASP A 177 -0.58 -2.31 -15.14
N MET A 178 -1.48 -2.65 -16.05
CA MET A 178 -1.66 -1.90 -17.30
C MET A 178 -2.13 -0.46 -17.03
N ILE A 179 -3.10 -0.27 -16.13
CA ILE A 179 -3.58 1.06 -15.72
C ILE A 179 -2.45 1.87 -15.09
N LYS A 180 -1.66 1.27 -14.20
CA LYS A 180 -0.49 1.92 -13.60
C LYS A 180 0.51 2.36 -14.67
N SER A 181 0.76 1.53 -15.67
CA SER A 181 1.67 1.85 -16.78
C SER A 181 1.14 3.01 -17.63
N ALA A 182 -0.17 3.03 -17.93
CA ALA A 182 -0.81 4.14 -18.62
C ALA A 182 -0.73 5.45 -17.81
N ARG A 183 -1.04 5.41 -16.50
CA ARG A 183 -0.92 6.54 -15.60
C ARG A 183 0.51 7.10 -15.60
N LYS A 184 1.53 6.23 -15.55
CA LYS A 184 2.93 6.65 -15.58
C LYS A 184 3.28 7.44 -16.84
N LEU A 185 2.81 7.00 -18.02
CA LEU A 185 3.02 7.71 -19.28
C LEU A 185 2.41 9.12 -19.25
N ILE A 186 1.18 9.25 -18.75
CA ILE A 186 0.50 10.55 -18.60
C ILE A 186 1.28 11.45 -17.63
N GLU A 187 1.75 10.90 -16.51
CA GLU A 187 2.54 11.64 -15.53
C GLU A 187 3.88 12.12 -16.09
N ASP A 188 4.56 11.31 -16.91
CA ASP A 188 5.82 11.68 -17.57
C ASP A 188 5.62 12.80 -18.61
N GLN A 189 4.50 12.78 -19.33
CA GLN A 189 4.09 13.88 -20.21
C GLN A 189 3.83 15.17 -19.42
N ALA A 190 3.06 15.09 -18.33
CA ALA A 190 2.77 16.22 -17.46
C ALA A 190 4.04 16.80 -16.82
N HIS A 191 4.97 15.94 -16.37
CA HIS A 191 6.26 16.35 -15.85
C HIS A 191 7.07 17.13 -16.90
N THR A 192 7.09 16.65 -18.14
CA THR A 192 7.77 17.32 -19.24
C THR A 192 7.18 18.71 -19.45
N LEU A 193 5.86 18.83 -19.60
CA LEU A 193 5.17 20.12 -19.76
C LEU A 193 5.47 21.10 -18.62
N ARG A 194 5.45 20.64 -17.37
CA ARG A 194 5.82 21.48 -16.21
C ARG A 194 7.28 21.92 -16.26
N LYS A 195 8.21 21.02 -16.62
CA LYS A 195 9.63 21.35 -16.74
C LYS A 195 9.87 22.44 -17.79
N TRP A 196 9.13 22.40 -18.90
CA TRP A 196 9.13 23.47 -19.92
C TRP A 196 8.57 24.78 -19.38
N ARG A 197 7.41 24.75 -18.72
CA ARG A 197 6.75 25.96 -18.17
C ARG A 197 7.59 26.68 -17.11
N TYR A 198 8.27 25.93 -16.24
CA TYR A 198 9.04 26.51 -15.13
C TYR A 198 10.52 26.71 -15.46
N LYS A 199 10.97 26.55 -16.71
CA LYS A 199 12.38 26.74 -17.11
C LYS A 199 12.87 28.21 -17.09
N LYS A 200 11.98 29.16 -16.84
CA LYS A 200 12.29 30.57 -16.57
C LYS A 200 12.61 30.77 -15.09
#